data_AF-A0A2T1CMV2-F1
#
_entry.id   AF-A0A2T1CMV2-F1
#
_cell.length_a   1.000
_cell.length_b   1.000
_cell.length_c   1.000
_cell.angle_alpha   90.00
_cell.angle_beta   90.00
_cell.angle_gamma   90.00
#
_symmetry.space_group_name_H-M   'P 1'
#
loop_
_entity.id
_entity.type
_entity.pdbx_description
1 polymer ?
#
loop_
_entity_poly.entity_id
_entity_poly.type
_entity_poly.pdbx_seq_one_letter_code
_entity_poly.pdbx_strand_id
1 'polypeptide(L)'
;MLLSLLVNQVTSQVKQTGWVIHRRPKIKYTVIFGQLKIESPYLWNKKNQQGIRPVTEKLGIAHGDYSIGVKRVLTFGAEESFEGAAMRFQEHYGFWVERNAVRREVEAVANLGQQYIEHRLNSLKQQVDDHKNQTLGLPRLVVELDGCQIRTGVYFAAQKAELTPKRQLIPKKRTINWREVRVGFARPVDDQKKGLPIGSGEVESAHRYIPQKRLKIPGATWHPNTINPMLALRVIRANEWWSDFWTHLIEKKLA
;
A
#
# COMPACT_ATOMS: atom_id res chain seq x y z
N MET A 1 -27.25 8.81 -6.66
CA MET A 1 -28.35 7.86 -6.99
C MET A 1 -27.91 6.41 -7.04
N LEU A 2 -26.84 6.04 -7.78
CA LEU A 2 -26.40 4.63 -7.87
C LEU A 2 -26.00 4.01 -6.52
N LEU A 3 -25.21 4.73 -5.71
CA LEU A 3 -24.71 4.18 -4.44
C LEU A 3 -25.83 3.96 -3.40
N SER A 4 -26.83 4.84 -3.36
CA SER A 4 -28.01 4.67 -2.49
C SER A 4 -28.86 3.48 -2.92
N LEU A 5 -28.99 3.23 -4.23
CA LEU A 5 -29.68 2.05 -4.75
C LEU A 5 -28.95 0.76 -4.33
N LEU A 6 -27.62 0.72 -4.49
CA LEU A 6 -26.80 -0.41 -4.06
C LEU A 6 -26.94 -0.67 -2.56
N VAL A 7 -26.84 0.36 -1.72
CA VAL A 7 -27.04 0.25 -0.27
C VAL A 7 -28.40 -0.35 0.07
N ASN A 8 -29.47 0.11 -0.58
CA ASN A 8 -30.81 -0.42 -0.38
C ASN A 8 -30.93 -1.88 -0.83
N GLN A 9 -30.28 -2.23 -1.95
CA GLN A 9 -30.26 -3.59 -2.49
C GLN A 9 -29.58 -4.57 -1.53
N VAL A 10 -28.32 -4.31 -1.12
CA VAL A 10 -27.63 -5.20 -0.17
C VAL A 10 -28.30 -5.24 1.20
N THR A 11 -28.87 -4.12 1.66
CA THR A 11 -29.64 -4.11 2.92
C THR A 11 -30.88 -4.98 2.83
N SER A 12 -31.60 -4.93 1.71
CA SER A 12 -32.82 -5.73 1.49
C SER A 12 -32.51 -7.22 1.35
N GLN A 13 -31.43 -7.58 0.67
CA GLN A 13 -30.96 -8.97 0.55
C GLN A 13 -30.66 -9.59 1.92
N VAL A 14 -29.96 -8.86 2.80
CA VAL A 14 -29.68 -9.35 4.17
C VAL A 14 -30.95 -9.36 5.04
N LYS A 15 -31.89 -8.44 4.81
CA LYS A 15 -33.18 -8.45 5.52
C LYS A 15 -34.01 -9.70 5.20
N GLN A 16 -33.96 -10.20 3.96
CA GLN A 16 -34.69 -11.42 3.54
C GLN A 16 -34.25 -12.67 4.31
N THR A 17 -33.03 -12.70 4.84
CA THR A 17 -32.53 -13.84 5.65
C THR A 17 -32.89 -13.75 7.14
N GLY A 18 -33.90 -12.94 7.51
CA GLY A 18 -34.45 -12.86 8.86
C GLY A 18 -33.77 -11.81 9.77
N TRP A 19 -32.93 -10.95 9.21
CA TRP A 19 -32.27 -9.87 9.94
C TRP A 19 -33.15 -8.63 10.01
N VAL A 20 -33.10 -7.91 11.14
CA VAL A 20 -33.89 -6.69 11.35
C VAL A 20 -32.96 -5.48 11.45
N ILE A 21 -33.35 -4.36 10.84
CA ILE A 21 -32.59 -3.11 10.95
C ILE A 21 -32.69 -2.61 12.40
N HIS A 22 -31.56 -2.53 13.07
CA HIS A 22 -31.46 -2.03 14.44
C HIS A 22 -31.06 -0.55 14.49
N ARG A 23 -30.14 -0.11 13.61
CA ARG A 23 -29.72 1.30 13.49
C ARG A 23 -29.48 1.69 12.04
N ARG A 24 -29.59 2.99 11.72
CA ARG A 24 -29.31 3.54 10.38
C ARG A 24 -28.30 4.69 10.42
N PRO A 25 -27.04 4.44 10.79
CA PRO A 25 -26.03 5.49 10.79
C PRO A 25 -25.69 5.92 9.37
N LYS A 26 -25.23 7.18 9.24
CA LYS A 26 -24.56 7.67 8.03
C LYS A 26 -23.05 7.60 8.22
N ILE A 27 -22.35 7.06 7.24
CA ILE A 27 -20.89 6.95 7.24
C ILE A 27 -20.28 7.93 6.24
N LYS A 28 -19.06 8.36 6.52
CA LYS A 28 -18.25 9.18 5.61
C LYS A 28 -17.40 8.25 4.77
N TYR A 29 -17.38 8.44 3.46
CA TYR A 29 -16.55 7.67 2.53
C TYR A 29 -15.96 8.61 1.48
N THR A 30 -14.66 8.49 1.24
CA THR A 30 -13.94 9.46 0.43
C THR A 30 -13.66 8.91 -0.97
N VAL A 31 -14.15 9.60 -1.99
CA VAL A 31 -13.90 9.31 -3.41
C VAL A 31 -13.11 10.45 -4.05
N ILE A 32 -12.64 10.27 -5.29
CA ILE A 32 -11.86 11.29 -6.01
C ILE A 32 -12.63 12.60 -6.22
N PHE A 33 -13.97 12.55 -6.17
CA PHE A 33 -14.85 13.72 -6.28
C PHE A 33 -15.21 14.35 -4.92
N GLY A 34 -14.61 13.89 -3.81
CA GLY A 34 -14.85 14.41 -2.47
C GLY A 34 -15.44 13.40 -1.49
N GLN A 35 -15.92 13.90 -0.36
CA GLN A 35 -16.45 13.07 0.72
C GLN A 35 -17.97 12.85 0.57
N LEU A 36 -18.37 11.59 0.47
CA LEU A 36 -19.75 11.17 0.43
C LEU A 36 -20.26 10.82 1.84
N LYS A 37 -21.52 11.18 2.11
CA LYS A 37 -22.27 10.70 3.29
C LYS A 37 -23.24 9.63 2.82
N ILE A 38 -22.98 8.38 3.22
CA ILE A 38 -23.71 7.20 2.74
C ILE A 38 -24.45 6.57 3.92
N GLU A 39 -25.66 6.07 3.71
CA GLU A 39 -26.32 5.24 4.72
C GLU A 39 -25.61 3.89 4.86
N SER A 40 -25.42 3.44 6.10
CA SER A 40 -24.84 2.14 6.39
C SER A 40 -25.63 1.46 7.50
N PRO A 41 -26.81 0.90 7.20
CA PRO A 41 -27.66 0.23 8.18
C PRO A 41 -26.91 -0.86 8.96
N TYR A 42 -27.16 -0.93 10.26
CA TYR A 42 -26.72 -2.00 11.14
C TYR A 42 -27.90 -2.92 11.40
N LEU A 43 -27.75 -4.19 11.03
CA LEU A 43 -28.77 -5.21 11.14
C LEU A 43 -28.43 -6.13 12.30
N TRP A 44 -29.45 -6.60 13.00
CA TRP A 44 -29.33 -7.50 14.14
C TRP A 44 -30.20 -8.72 13.93
N ASN A 45 -29.66 -9.89 14.23
CA ASN A 45 -30.40 -11.14 14.26
C ASN A 45 -30.55 -11.59 15.71
N LYS A 46 -31.79 -11.57 16.22
CA LYS A 46 -32.09 -11.98 17.60
C LYS A 46 -31.85 -13.47 17.84
N LYS A 47 -32.06 -14.34 16.84
CA LYS A 47 -31.88 -15.79 16.98
C LYS A 47 -30.40 -16.14 17.15
N ASN A 48 -29.54 -15.46 16.41
CA ASN A 48 -28.10 -15.73 16.40
C ASN A 48 -27.30 -14.82 17.34
N GLN A 49 -27.95 -13.83 17.96
CA GLN A 49 -27.32 -12.78 18.77
C GLN A 49 -26.13 -12.10 18.09
N GLN A 50 -26.24 -11.89 16.78
CA GLN A 50 -25.18 -11.33 15.95
C GLN A 50 -25.67 -10.07 15.24
N GLY A 51 -24.71 -9.20 14.93
CA GLY A 51 -24.94 -7.98 14.15
C GLY A 51 -24.11 -7.98 12.88
N ILE A 52 -24.67 -7.42 11.82
CA ILE A 52 -24.07 -7.37 10.50
C ILE A 52 -24.13 -5.94 9.94
N ARG A 53 -23.10 -5.55 9.18
CA ARG A 53 -23.07 -4.27 8.44
C ARG A 53 -23.03 -4.55 6.94
N PRO A 54 -24.20 -4.68 6.26
CA PRO A 54 -24.25 -5.09 4.86
C PRO A 54 -23.39 -4.23 3.94
N VAL A 55 -23.38 -2.91 4.14
CA VAL A 55 -22.59 -1.97 3.32
C VAL A 55 -21.09 -2.21 3.48
N THR A 56 -20.62 -2.46 4.70
CA THR A 56 -19.20 -2.74 4.95
C THR A 56 -18.81 -4.13 4.46
N GLU A 57 -19.64 -5.14 4.72
CA GLU A 57 -19.30 -6.54 4.43
C GLU A 57 -19.51 -6.93 2.98
N LYS A 58 -20.53 -6.38 2.30
CA LYS A 58 -20.84 -6.71 0.90
C LYS A 58 -20.25 -5.72 -0.09
N LEU A 59 -20.17 -4.44 0.26
CA LEU A 59 -19.62 -3.41 -0.64
C LEU A 59 -18.18 -3.02 -0.29
N GLY A 60 -17.65 -3.46 0.86
CA GLY A 60 -16.30 -3.08 1.29
C GLY A 60 -16.17 -1.58 1.55
N ILE A 61 -17.25 -0.92 1.97
CA ILE A 61 -17.33 0.52 2.26
C ILE A 61 -17.46 0.70 3.77
N ALA A 62 -16.40 1.22 4.40
CA ALA A 62 -16.34 1.48 5.84
C ALA A 62 -16.32 2.98 6.15
N HIS A 63 -16.67 3.32 7.40
CA HIS A 63 -16.61 4.70 7.88
C HIS A 63 -15.18 5.24 7.87
N GLY A 64 -14.99 6.41 7.25
CA GLY A 64 -13.70 7.07 7.15
C GLY A 64 -12.74 6.45 6.12
N ASP A 65 -13.17 5.43 5.39
CA ASP A 65 -12.34 4.74 4.39
C ASP A 65 -12.28 5.53 3.07
N TYR A 66 -11.27 5.20 2.27
CA TYR A 66 -11.01 5.75 0.96
C TYR A 66 -11.35 4.74 -0.13
N SER A 67 -11.91 5.22 -1.23
CA SER A 67 -12.04 4.43 -2.46
C SER A 67 -10.69 4.00 -3.01
N ILE A 68 -10.68 2.92 -3.80
CA ILE A 68 -9.47 2.43 -4.44
C ILE A 68 -8.80 3.51 -5.32
N GLY A 69 -9.61 4.35 -5.98
CA GLY A 69 -9.13 5.48 -6.75
C GLY A 69 -8.36 6.48 -5.89
N VAL A 70 -8.90 6.85 -4.72
CA VAL A 70 -8.20 7.74 -3.79
C VAL A 70 -6.94 7.08 -3.24
N LYS A 71 -7.00 5.81 -2.82
CA LYS A 71 -5.81 5.06 -2.35
C LYS A 71 -4.71 5.03 -3.41
N ARG A 72 -5.08 4.86 -4.68
CA ARG A 72 -4.16 4.91 -5.82
C ARG A 72 -3.49 6.27 -5.97
N VAL A 73 -4.24 7.36 -5.86
CA VAL A 73 -3.68 8.71 -5.92
C VAL A 73 -2.75 9.00 -4.73
N LEU A 74 -3.14 8.61 -3.52
CA LEU A 74 -2.33 8.83 -2.31
C LEU A 74 -0.93 8.19 -2.39
N THR A 75 -0.73 7.20 -3.27
CA THR A 75 0.60 6.62 -3.53
C THR A 75 1.64 7.57 -4.10
N PHE A 76 1.29 8.83 -4.40
CA PHE A 76 2.31 9.88 -4.56
C PHE A 76 3.27 9.95 -3.37
N GLY A 77 2.81 9.60 -2.16
CA GLY A 77 3.66 9.50 -0.96
C GLY A 77 4.71 8.37 -1.00
N ALA A 78 4.65 7.51 -2.01
CA ALA A 78 5.71 6.55 -2.33
C ALA A 78 6.82 7.19 -3.16
N GLU A 79 6.54 8.28 -3.89
CA GLU A 79 7.48 9.02 -4.74
C GLU A 79 8.08 10.25 -4.08
N GLU A 80 7.32 10.92 -3.23
CA GLU A 80 7.73 12.13 -2.54
C GLU A 80 7.42 12.07 -1.05
N SER A 81 7.70 13.14 -0.31
CA SER A 81 7.33 13.21 1.11
C SER A 81 5.81 13.08 1.29
N PHE A 82 5.37 12.51 2.42
CA PHE A 82 3.93 12.39 2.71
C PHE A 82 3.22 13.74 2.80
N GLU A 83 3.95 14.81 3.15
CA GLU A 83 3.41 16.18 3.15
C GLU A 83 3.23 16.67 1.71
N GLY A 84 4.25 16.51 0.86
CA GLY A 84 4.17 16.87 -0.55
C GLY A 84 3.02 16.13 -1.26
N ALA A 85 2.84 14.84 -0.96
CA ALA A 85 1.73 14.06 -1.50
C ALA A 85 0.35 14.57 -1.03
N ALA A 86 0.23 15.02 0.22
CA ALA A 86 -1.00 15.63 0.73
C ALA A 86 -1.29 16.97 0.03
N MET A 87 -0.28 17.81 -0.14
CA MET A 87 -0.40 19.09 -0.85
C MET A 87 -0.80 18.89 -2.32
N ARG A 88 -0.13 17.98 -3.03
CA ARG A 88 -0.48 17.67 -4.43
C ARG A 88 -1.86 17.05 -4.56
N PHE A 89 -2.26 16.22 -3.61
CA PHE A 89 -3.62 15.70 -3.58
C PHE A 89 -4.64 16.85 -3.47
N GLN A 90 -4.41 17.81 -2.56
CA GLN A 90 -5.29 18.96 -2.40
C GLN A 90 -5.32 19.84 -3.67
N GLU A 91 -4.16 20.08 -4.28
CA GLU A 91 -4.03 20.86 -5.51
C GLU A 91 -4.85 20.26 -6.65
N HIS A 92 -4.76 18.94 -6.86
CA HIS A 92 -5.42 18.28 -8.00
C HIS A 92 -6.91 17.96 -7.76
N TYR A 93 -7.31 17.68 -6.52
CA TYR A 93 -8.66 17.17 -6.22
C TYR A 93 -9.52 18.15 -5.40
N GLY A 94 -8.94 19.26 -4.92
CA GLY A 94 -9.69 20.34 -4.27
C GLY A 94 -10.12 20.08 -2.83
N PHE A 95 -9.69 18.97 -2.21
CA PHE A 95 -9.95 18.69 -0.79
C PHE A 95 -8.74 18.11 -0.06
N TRP A 96 -8.66 18.41 1.23
CA TRP A 96 -7.51 18.06 2.07
C TRP A 96 -7.58 16.63 2.59
N VAL A 97 -6.43 15.95 2.56
CA VAL A 97 -6.18 14.69 3.28
C VAL A 97 -4.99 14.91 4.20
N GLU A 98 -5.16 14.58 5.48
CA GLU A 98 -4.09 14.75 6.47
C GLU A 98 -2.85 13.95 6.08
N ARG A 99 -1.65 14.54 6.19
CA ARG A 99 -0.35 13.88 6.02
C ARG A 99 -0.25 12.50 6.68
N ASN A 100 -0.73 12.35 7.93
CA ASN A 100 -0.68 11.05 8.61
C ASN A 100 -1.66 10.04 8.01
N ALA A 101 -2.79 10.49 7.47
CA ALA A 101 -3.68 9.62 6.71
C ALA A 101 -3.01 9.17 5.40
N VAL A 102 -2.37 10.08 4.66
CA VAL A 102 -1.56 9.72 3.47
C VAL A 102 -0.52 8.66 3.84
N ARG A 103 0.25 8.89 4.91
CA ARG A 103 1.24 7.93 5.38
C ARG A 103 0.63 6.55 5.66
N ARG A 104 -0.47 6.47 6.42
CA ARG A 104 -1.11 5.20 6.76
C ARG A 104 -1.58 4.45 5.51
N GLU A 105 -2.23 5.16 4.59
CA GLU A 105 -2.73 4.55 3.35
C GLU A 105 -1.58 4.08 2.46
N VAL A 106 -0.52 4.88 2.30
CA VAL A 106 0.65 4.49 1.51
C VAL A 106 1.38 3.32 2.14
N GLU A 107 1.58 3.30 3.46
CA GLU A 107 2.20 2.16 4.15
C GLU A 107 1.34 0.88 4.00
N ALA A 108 0.00 0.99 4.08
CA ALA A 108 -0.91 -0.13 3.85
C ALA A 108 -0.82 -0.66 2.40
N VAL A 109 -0.85 0.23 1.40
CA VAL A 109 -0.69 -0.13 -0.01
C VAL A 109 0.71 -0.70 -0.29
N ALA A 110 1.74 -0.19 0.38
CA ALA A 110 3.10 -0.69 0.27
C ALA A 110 3.22 -2.14 0.77
N ASN A 111 2.55 -2.48 1.88
CA ASN A 111 2.48 -3.86 2.37
C ASN A 111 1.78 -4.78 1.36
N LEU A 112 0.68 -4.32 0.75
CA LEU A 112 0.01 -5.05 -0.32
C LEU A 112 0.92 -5.22 -1.55
N GLY A 113 1.73 -4.21 -1.87
CA GLY A 113 2.74 -4.27 -2.93
C GLY A 113 3.79 -5.35 -2.67
N GLN A 114 4.29 -5.44 -1.44
CA GLN A 114 5.21 -6.53 -1.06
C GLN A 114 4.56 -7.91 -1.22
N GLN A 115 3.33 -8.07 -0.72
CA GLN A 115 2.58 -9.34 -0.87
C GLN A 115 2.38 -9.71 -2.34
N TYR A 116 2.10 -8.73 -3.21
CA TYR A 116 1.96 -8.94 -4.64
C TYR A 116 3.27 -9.44 -5.28
N ILE A 117 4.41 -8.85 -4.94
CA ILE A 117 5.72 -9.33 -5.43
C ILE A 117 6.00 -10.75 -4.94
N GLU A 118 5.76 -11.03 -3.65
CA GLU A 118 5.95 -12.37 -3.07
C GLU A 118 5.05 -13.41 -3.75
N HIS A 119 3.78 -13.08 -3.96
CA HIS A 119 2.84 -13.92 -4.70
C HIS A 119 3.34 -14.17 -6.13
N ARG A 120 3.69 -13.12 -6.88
CA ARG A 120 4.19 -13.23 -8.25
C ARG A 120 5.44 -14.10 -8.32
N LEU A 121 6.38 -13.94 -7.39
CA LEU A 121 7.58 -14.77 -7.30
C LEU A 121 7.24 -16.25 -7.04
N ASN A 122 6.32 -16.52 -6.10
CA ASN A 122 5.92 -17.88 -5.78
C ASN A 122 5.20 -18.57 -6.94
N SER A 123 4.30 -17.87 -7.64
CA SER A 123 3.63 -18.40 -8.84
C SER A 123 4.62 -18.74 -9.94
N LEU A 124 5.63 -17.89 -10.17
CA LEU A 124 6.67 -18.16 -11.17
C LEU A 124 7.56 -19.36 -10.79
N LYS A 125 7.89 -19.53 -9.50
CA LYS A 125 8.65 -20.71 -9.02
C LYS A 125 7.90 -22.01 -9.28
N GLN A 126 6.60 -22.05 -8.98
CA GLN A 126 5.75 -23.21 -9.25
C GLN A 126 5.73 -23.56 -10.73
N GLN A 127 5.55 -22.56 -11.61
CA GLN A 127 5.60 -22.78 -13.06
C GLN A 127 6.93 -23.39 -13.51
N VAL A 128 8.07 -22.90 -13.00
CA VAL A 128 9.39 -23.46 -13.35
C VAL A 128 9.53 -24.90 -12.86
N ASP A 129 9.06 -25.23 -11.66
CA ASP A 129 9.10 -26.59 -11.13
C ASP A 129 8.28 -27.57 -11.99
N ASP A 130 7.15 -27.13 -12.55
CA ASP A 130 6.30 -27.91 -13.45
C ASP A 130 6.95 -28.13 -14.83
N HIS A 131 7.83 -27.23 -15.27
CA HIS A 131 8.48 -27.25 -16.59
C HIS A 131 9.89 -27.87 -16.59
N LYS A 132 10.31 -28.56 -15.51
CA LYS A 132 11.65 -29.18 -15.36
C LYS A 132 12.09 -30.12 -16.49
N ASN A 133 11.17 -30.57 -17.36
CA ASN A 133 11.46 -31.49 -18.46
C ASN A 133 11.67 -30.81 -19.84
N GLN A 134 11.66 -29.47 -19.92
CA GLN A 134 11.95 -28.78 -21.18
C GLN A 134 13.42 -28.35 -21.25
N THR A 135 14.20 -29.02 -22.08
CA THR A 135 15.60 -28.71 -22.41
C THR A 135 15.71 -27.48 -23.32
N LEU A 136 14.98 -26.41 -23.01
CA LEU A 136 15.16 -25.13 -23.70
C LEU A 136 16.39 -24.43 -23.12
N GLY A 137 17.25 -23.90 -23.98
CA GLY A 137 18.36 -23.04 -23.56
C GLY A 137 17.79 -21.83 -22.80
N LEU A 138 18.03 -21.78 -21.49
CA LEU A 138 17.56 -20.67 -20.66
C LEU A 138 18.30 -19.39 -21.04
N PRO A 139 17.59 -18.24 -21.13
CA PRO A 139 18.24 -16.97 -21.40
C PRO A 139 19.25 -16.67 -20.30
N ARG A 140 20.49 -16.36 -20.68
CA ARG A 140 21.49 -15.88 -19.72
C ARG A 140 21.13 -14.44 -19.34
N LEU A 141 21.16 -14.15 -18.04
CA LEU A 141 20.92 -12.81 -17.50
C LEU A 141 22.20 -12.26 -16.86
N VAL A 142 22.42 -10.95 -17.00
CA VAL A 142 23.35 -10.19 -16.16
C VAL A 142 22.56 -9.60 -15.01
N VAL A 143 23.04 -9.81 -13.79
CA VAL A 143 22.43 -9.25 -12.58
C VAL A 143 23.47 -8.42 -11.85
N GLU A 144 23.14 -7.16 -11.63
CA GLU A 144 23.95 -6.20 -10.89
C GLU A 144 23.25 -5.85 -9.59
N LEU A 145 23.99 -5.77 -8.48
CA LEU A 145 23.44 -5.47 -7.16
C LEU A 145 24.15 -4.24 -6.58
N ASP A 146 23.38 -3.30 -6.04
CA ASP A 146 23.91 -2.16 -5.30
C ASP A 146 23.15 -1.97 -3.98
N GLY A 147 23.80 -1.38 -2.99
CA GLY A 147 23.33 -1.25 -1.62
C GLY A 147 23.52 0.16 -1.05
N CYS A 148 22.56 0.60 -0.22
CA CYS A 148 22.74 1.81 0.58
C CYS A 148 22.14 1.73 1.97
N GLN A 149 22.66 2.57 2.86
CA GLN A 149 22.18 2.68 4.24
C GLN A 149 20.96 3.59 4.34
N ILE A 150 19.83 3.07 4.85
CA ILE A 150 18.61 3.83 5.14
C ILE A 150 18.52 4.10 6.64
N ARG A 151 18.22 5.35 7.00
CA ARG A 151 18.02 5.76 8.38
C ARG A 151 16.71 5.16 8.93
N THR A 152 16.83 4.39 10.01
CA THR A 152 15.70 3.80 10.73
C THR A 152 15.48 4.47 12.07
N GLY A 153 14.25 4.42 12.57
CA GLY A 153 13.91 4.93 13.88
C GLY A 153 12.71 4.22 14.49
N VAL A 154 12.88 3.78 15.74
CA VAL A 154 11.82 3.16 16.55
C VAL A 154 11.63 3.98 17.81
N TYR A 155 10.37 4.22 18.18
CA TYR A 155 10.02 4.92 19.40
C TYR A 155 9.85 3.92 20.53
N PHE A 156 10.61 4.11 21.61
CA PHE A 156 10.50 3.35 22.84
C PHE A 156 9.93 4.24 23.95
N ALA A 157 9.15 3.65 24.85
CA ALA A 157 8.74 4.33 26.07
C ALA A 157 9.98 4.63 26.92
N ALA A 158 10.09 5.85 27.44
CA ALA A 158 11.15 6.18 28.38
C ALA A 158 10.93 5.40 29.70
N GLN A 159 11.93 4.64 30.13
CA GLN A 159 11.81 3.72 31.27
C GLN A 159 11.61 4.44 32.62
N LYS A 160 12.07 5.70 32.74
CA LYS A 160 11.93 6.55 33.93
C LYS A 160 11.70 7.99 33.48
N ALA A 161 10.47 8.32 33.13
CA ALA A 161 10.14 9.68 32.75
C ALA A 161 8.78 10.10 33.28
N GLU A 162 8.74 11.31 33.81
CA GLU A 162 7.50 11.98 34.18
C GLU A 162 6.56 12.10 32.97
N LEU A 163 5.26 12.06 33.25
CA LEU A 163 4.25 12.16 32.21
C LEU A 163 4.31 13.53 31.54
N THR A 164 4.09 13.56 30.24
CA THR A 164 4.05 14.82 29.48
C THR A 164 2.93 15.74 30.01
N PRO A 165 3.20 17.02 30.26
CA PRO A 165 2.29 17.89 31.02
C PRO A 165 0.93 18.11 30.34
N LYS A 166 0.88 18.11 29.00
CA LYS A 166 -0.36 18.37 28.24
C LYS A 166 -1.27 17.17 28.08
N ARG A 167 -0.71 15.97 27.91
CA ARG A 167 -1.47 14.76 27.53
C ARG A 167 -1.36 13.64 28.57
N GLN A 168 -0.55 13.83 29.60
CA GLN A 168 -0.25 12.84 30.64
C GLN A 168 0.19 11.48 30.06
N LEU A 169 1.03 11.52 29.02
CA LEU A 169 1.55 10.32 28.36
C LEU A 169 3.02 10.11 28.70
N ILE A 170 3.45 8.85 28.81
CA ILE A 170 4.86 8.47 28.93
C ILE A 170 5.61 9.00 27.69
N PRO A 171 6.66 9.82 27.85
CA PRO A 171 7.40 10.35 26.72
C PRO A 171 8.09 9.21 25.98
N LYS A 172 8.13 9.32 24.66
CA LYS A 172 8.77 8.34 23.79
C LYS A 172 10.08 8.90 23.27
N LYS A 173 11.17 8.14 23.42
CA LYS A 173 12.47 8.46 22.81
C LYS A 173 12.63 7.67 21.53
N ARG A 174 13.15 8.32 20.48
CA ARG A 174 13.45 7.66 19.20
C ARG A 174 14.89 7.17 19.21
N THR A 175 15.07 5.86 19.08
CA THR A 175 16.39 5.25 18.82
C THR A 175 16.62 5.25 17.32
N ILE A 176 17.76 5.77 16.87
CA ILE A 176 18.11 5.88 15.46
C ILE A 176 19.17 4.83 15.13
N ASN A 177 18.92 4.05 14.08
CA ASN A 177 19.86 3.07 13.53
C ASN A 177 19.97 3.25 12.01
N TRP A 178 20.82 2.47 11.38
CA TRP A 178 20.95 2.38 9.93
C TRP A 178 20.73 0.95 9.47
N ARG A 179 20.04 0.76 8.35
CA ARG A 179 19.79 -0.54 7.75
C ARG A 179 20.21 -0.50 6.28
N GLU A 180 21.05 -1.45 5.89
CA GLU A 180 21.39 -1.65 4.48
C GLU A 180 20.17 -2.17 3.70
N VAL A 181 19.91 -1.58 2.55
CA VAL A 181 18.95 -2.07 1.56
C VAL A 181 19.67 -2.32 0.26
N ARG A 182 19.30 -3.40 -0.42
CA ARG A 182 19.89 -3.79 -1.71
C ARG A 182 18.81 -3.83 -2.78
N VAL A 183 19.15 -3.36 -3.96
CA VAL A 183 18.31 -3.46 -5.15
C VAL A 183 19.14 -4.09 -6.25
N GLY A 184 18.52 -5.00 -7.00
CA GLY A 184 19.13 -5.65 -8.14
C GLY A 184 18.54 -5.15 -9.45
N PHE A 185 19.39 -5.05 -10.47
CA PHE A 185 19.00 -4.84 -11.85
C PHE A 185 19.35 -6.07 -12.67
N ALA A 186 18.40 -6.60 -13.43
CA ALA A 186 18.57 -7.83 -14.21
C ALA A 186 18.21 -7.58 -15.67
N ARG A 187 19.06 -8.02 -16.60
CA ARG A 187 18.85 -7.88 -18.05
C ARG A 187 19.40 -9.08 -18.84
N PRO A 188 18.87 -9.38 -20.04
CA PRO A 188 19.43 -10.43 -20.90
C PRO A 188 20.87 -10.17 -21.33
N VAL A 189 21.65 -11.23 -21.53
CA VAL A 189 23.02 -11.14 -22.04
C VAL A 189 23.06 -10.69 -23.51
N ASP A 190 22.04 -10.94 -24.32
CA ASP A 190 22.03 -10.50 -25.74
C ASP A 190 22.07 -8.96 -25.91
N ASP A 191 21.74 -8.20 -24.87
CA ASP A 191 21.96 -6.75 -24.83
C ASP A 191 23.46 -6.37 -24.94
N GLN A 192 24.38 -7.30 -24.68
CA GLN A 192 25.82 -7.13 -24.96
C GLN A 192 26.12 -7.04 -26.46
N LYS A 193 25.35 -7.70 -27.34
CA LYS A 193 25.51 -7.59 -28.80
C LYS A 193 25.11 -6.20 -29.32
N LYS A 194 24.32 -5.44 -28.55
CA LYS A 194 23.93 -4.06 -28.86
C LYS A 194 24.96 -3.02 -28.38
N GLY A 195 26.09 -3.45 -27.81
CA GLY A 195 27.12 -2.54 -27.28
C GLY A 195 26.72 -1.82 -25.98
N LEU A 196 25.73 -2.34 -25.24
CA LEU A 196 25.36 -1.77 -23.95
C LEU A 196 26.48 -2.01 -22.93
N PRO A 197 27.03 -0.95 -22.29
CA PRO A 197 28.16 -1.09 -21.39
C PRO A 197 27.85 -2.04 -20.24
N ILE A 198 28.80 -2.91 -19.90
CA ILE A 198 28.82 -3.60 -18.60
C ILE A 198 29.45 -2.59 -17.64
N GLY A 199 28.63 -1.69 -17.11
CA GLY A 199 29.06 -0.60 -16.25
C GLY A 199 28.08 -0.40 -15.11
N SER A 200 28.58 -0.09 -13.93
CA SER A 200 27.78 0.13 -12.71
C SER A 200 26.75 1.26 -12.84
N GLY A 201 26.83 2.09 -13.88
CA GLY A 201 25.96 3.26 -14.07
C GLY A 201 24.46 2.94 -14.08
N GLU A 202 24.03 1.81 -14.63
CA GLU A 202 22.61 1.42 -14.67
C GLU A 202 22.10 1.05 -13.28
N VAL A 203 22.81 0.16 -12.56
CA VAL A 203 22.44 -0.23 -11.20
C VAL A 203 22.57 0.95 -10.22
N GLU A 204 23.59 1.80 -10.36
CA GLU A 204 23.76 3.02 -9.56
C GLU A 204 22.61 4.02 -9.81
N SER A 205 22.19 4.16 -11.06
CA SER A 205 21.04 4.99 -11.43
C SER A 205 19.76 4.41 -10.84
N ALA A 206 19.50 3.11 -11.01
CA ALA A 206 18.37 2.42 -10.40
C ALA A 206 18.38 2.61 -8.88
N HIS A 207 19.54 2.55 -8.24
CA HIS A 207 19.69 2.77 -6.81
C HIS A 207 19.42 4.23 -6.41
N ARG A 208 19.85 5.21 -7.20
CA ARG A 208 19.51 6.63 -6.98
C ARG A 208 18.01 6.88 -7.12
N TYR A 209 17.37 6.30 -8.14
CA TYR A 209 15.97 6.57 -8.46
C TYR A 209 14.98 5.75 -7.63
N ILE A 210 15.30 4.52 -7.27
CA ILE A 210 14.39 3.64 -6.51
C ILE A 210 14.56 3.92 -5.01
N PRO A 211 15.56 3.41 -4.26
CA PRO A 211 15.61 3.64 -2.82
C PRO A 211 15.87 5.11 -2.45
N GLN A 212 16.88 5.77 -3.03
CA GLN A 212 17.38 7.03 -2.47
C GLN A 212 16.39 8.20 -2.65
N LYS A 213 15.79 8.35 -3.84
CA LYS A 213 14.86 9.45 -4.17
C LYS A 213 13.73 9.62 -3.16
N ARG A 214 13.29 8.54 -2.50
CA ARG A 214 12.24 8.58 -1.48
C ARG A 214 12.73 8.31 -0.06
N LEU A 215 13.58 7.31 0.14
CA LEU A 215 13.93 6.85 1.48
C LEU A 215 15.05 7.67 2.11
N LYS A 216 15.84 8.40 1.31
CA LYS A 216 16.96 9.24 1.76
C LYS A 216 16.71 10.75 1.64
N ILE A 217 15.46 11.19 1.49
CA ILE A 217 15.15 12.62 1.51
C ILE A 217 15.51 13.24 2.87
N PRO A 218 15.83 14.54 2.94
CA PRO A 218 16.11 15.23 4.19
C PRO A 218 15.01 14.99 5.23
N GLY A 219 15.41 14.64 6.45
CA GLY A 219 14.49 14.39 7.58
C GLY A 219 13.77 13.03 7.55
N ALA A 220 13.95 12.19 6.53
CA ALA A 220 13.34 10.86 6.50
C ALA A 220 13.92 9.94 7.58
N THR A 221 13.04 9.30 8.32
CA THR A 221 13.38 8.21 9.24
C THR A 221 12.27 7.19 9.19
N TRP A 222 12.62 5.95 8.88
CA TRP A 222 11.66 4.89 8.59
C TRP A 222 11.56 3.91 9.76
N HIS A 223 10.40 3.31 9.92
CA HIS A 223 10.32 2.13 10.75
C HIS A 223 10.99 0.96 10.00
N PRO A 224 11.80 0.10 10.64
CA PRO A 224 12.48 -1.00 9.95
C PRO A 224 11.53 -1.87 9.11
N ASN A 225 10.32 -2.12 9.62
CA ASN A 225 9.31 -2.96 8.94
C ASN A 225 8.65 -2.28 7.74
N THR A 226 8.76 -0.96 7.55
CA THR A 226 8.12 -0.27 6.42
C THR A 226 9.06 -0.04 5.24
N ILE A 227 10.36 -0.31 5.39
CA ILE A 227 11.37 -0.13 4.33
C ILE A 227 11.10 -1.07 3.14
N ASN A 228 11.03 -2.38 3.37
CA ASN A 228 10.81 -3.36 2.30
C ASN A 228 9.46 -3.17 1.59
N PRO A 229 8.34 -2.96 2.31
CA PRO A 229 7.07 -2.58 1.68
C PRO A 229 7.20 -1.36 0.75
N MET A 230 7.87 -0.31 1.22
CA MET A 230 8.03 0.91 0.44
C MET A 230 8.88 0.68 -0.82
N LEU A 231 9.94 -0.11 -0.70
CA LEU A 231 10.76 -0.51 -1.84
C LEU A 231 9.98 -1.35 -2.83
N ALA A 232 9.17 -2.31 -2.36
CA ALA A 232 8.31 -3.13 -3.20
C ALA A 232 7.39 -2.26 -4.07
N LEU A 233 6.74 -1.25 -3.48
CA LEU A 233 5.86 -0.35 -4.23
C LEU A 233 6.60 0.43 -5.33
N ARG A 234 7.84 0.85 -5.06
CA ARG A 234 8.69 1.55 -6.03
C ARG A 234 9.24 0.60 -7.11
N VAL A 235 9.53 -0.64 -6.77
CA VAL A 235 9.92 -1.69 -7.73
C VAL A 235 8.76 -2.01 -8.66
N ILE A 236 7.53 -2.11 -8.16
CA ILE A 236 6.32 -2.29 -8.99
C ILE A 236 6.20 -1.15 -10.01
N ARG A 237 6.43 0.09 -9.57
CA ARG A 237 6.44 1.27 -10.48
C ARG A 237 7.54 1.17 -11.53
N ALA A 238 8.77 0.86 -11.11
CA ALA A 238 9.93 0.79 -11.99
C ALA A 238 9.85 -0.31 -13.05
N ASN A 239 9.16 -1.41 -12.75
CA ASN A 239 8.94 -2.52 -13.68
C ASN A 239 7.62 -2.40 -14.47
N GLU A 240 6.93 -1.26 -14.41
CA GLU A 240 5.66 -1.01 -15.10
C GLU A 240 4.50 -1.94 -14.67
N TRP A 241 4.65 -2.70 -13.58
CA TRP A 241 3.63 -3.60 -13.04
C TRP A 241 2.52 -2.88 -12.28
N TRP A 242 2.43 -1.55 -12.41
CA TRP A 242 1.52 -0.72 -11.64
C TRP A 242 0.06 -1.07 -11.93
N SER A 243 -0.30 -1.21 -13.21
CA SER A 243 -1.68 -1.54 -13.61
C SER A 243 -2.07 -2.95 -13.17
N ASP A 244 -1.19 -3.93 -13.36
CA ASP A 244 -1.39 -5.32 -12.90
C ASP A 244 -1.61 -5.36 -11.39
N PHE A 245 -0.78 -4.64 -10.62
CA PHE A 245 -0.89 -4.57 -9.17
C PHE A 245 -2.26 -4.06 -8.72
N TRP A 246 -2.75 -2.94 -9.28
CA TRP A 246 -4.08 -2.42 -8.91
C TRP A 246 -5.21 -3.34 -9.35
N THR A 247 -5.08 -3.99 -10.50
CA THR A 247 -6.07 -4.97 -10.99
C THR A 247 -6.16 -6.15 -10.04
N HIS A 248 -5.01 -6.73 -9.65
CA HIS A 248 -4.93 -7.80 -8.67
C HIS A 248 -5.58 -7.41 -7.33
N LEU A 249 -5.39 -6.18 -6.85
CA LEU A 249 -6.04 -5.70 -5.63
C LEU A 249 -7.56 -5.55 -5.76
N ILE A 250 -8.04 -5.12 -6.92
CA ILE A 250 -9.48 -5.01 -7.20
C ILE A 250 -10.10 -6.40 -7.24
N GLU A 251 -9.50 -7.33 -7.97
CA GLU A 251 -9.95 -8.73 -8.07
C GLU A 251 -9.98 -9.41 -6.71
N LYS A 252 -8.91 -9.28 -5.91
CA LYS A 252 -8.85 -9.82 -4.55
C LYS A 252 -9.90 -9.22 -3.60
N LYS A 253 -10.38 -8.01 -3.87
CA LYS A 253 -11.46 -7.39 -3.08
C LYS A 253 -12.86 -7.82 -3.55
N LEU A 254 -12.98 -8.27 -4.81
CA LEU A 254 -14.23 -8.75 -5.40
C LEU A 254 -14.45 -10.26 -5.17
N ALA A 255 -13.36 -11.03 -5.04
CA ALA A 255 -13.38 -12.45 -4.68
C ALA A 255 -13.78 -12.66 -3.21
#